data_AF-A0A1I4F0L1-F1
#
_entry.id   AF-A0A1I4F0L1-F1
#
_cell.length_a   1.000
_cell.length_b   1.000
_cell.length_c   1.000
_cell.angle_alpha   90.00
_cell.angle_beta   90.00
_cell.angle_gamma   90.00
#
_symmetry.space_group_name_H-M   'P 1'
#
loop_
_entity.id
_entity.type
_entity.pdbx_description
1 polymer ?
#
loop_
_entity_poly.entity_id
_entity_poly.type
_entity_poly.pdbx_seq_one_letter_code
_entity_poly.pdbx_strand_id
1 'polypeptide(L)'
;MKKIIIKILAKFIELRTKWRGNLPHFRRAVRKAERLASGNGNQKGKRTYVYFIGGKYRTLNRKDIQALKNAGVLKRNMNVAAMSKICLYDTLTKVNSHPQFKKAKL
;
A
#
# COMPACT_ATOMS: atom_id res chain seq x y z
N MET A 1 -6.74 -30.81 15.98
CA MET A 1 -7.78 -29.95 15.33
C MET A 1 -7.36 -28.49 15.16
N LYS A 2 -6.95 -27.76 16.22
CA LYS A 2 -6.53 -26.33 16.12
C LYS A 2 -5.47 -26.05 15.04
N LYS A 3 -4.45 -26.91 14.91
CA LYS A 3 -3.37 -26.76 13.90
C LYS A 3 -3.87 -26.87 12.45
N ILE A 4 -4.88 -27.70 12.18
CA ILE A 4 -5.46 -27.86 10.84
C ILE A 4 -6.28 -26.62 10.46
N ILE A 5 -7.10 -26.11 11.39
CA ILE A 5 -7.88 -24.88 11.21
C ILE A 5 -6.94 -23.68 10.93
N ILE A 6 -5.84 -23.56 11.67
CA ILE A 6 -4.82 -22.52 11.43
C ILE A 6 -4.21 -22.64 10.04
N LYS A 7 -3.86 -23.85 9.59
CA LYS A 7 -3.31 -24.07 8.23
C LYS A 7 -4.31 -23.67 7.14
N ILE A 8 -5.58 -24.02 7.31
CA ILE A 8 -6.66 -23.67 6.37
C ILE A 8 -6.84 -22.14 6.30
N LEU A 9 -6.94 -21.47 7.46
CA LEU A 9 -7.05 -20.01 7.53
C LEU A 9 -5.83 -19.31 6.90
N ALA A 10 -4.63 -19.80 7.19
CA ALA A 10 -3.41 -19.28 6.58
C ALA A 10 -3.46 -19.44 5.05
N LYS A 11 -3.96 -20.57 4.54
CA LYS A 11 -4.10 -20.79 3.10
C LYS A 11 -5.08 -19.83 2.44
N PHE A 12 -6.22 -19.56 3.08
CA PHE A 12 -7.18 -18.55 2.61
C PHE A 12 -6.59 -17.13 2.62
N ILE A 13 -5.82 -16.78 3.65
CA ILE A 13 -5.11 -15.49 3.73
C ILE A 13 -4.06 -15.38 2.62
N GLU A 14 -3.29 -16.45 2.38
CA GLU A 14 -2.28 -16.54 1.32
C GLU A 14 -2.94 -16.38 -0.06
N LEU A 15 -4.00 -17.15 -0.36
CA LEU A 15 -4.77 -17.04 -1.60
C LEU A 15 -5.33 -15.62 -1.79
N ARG A 16 -5.97 -15.06 -0.77
CA ARG A 16 -6.50 -13.69 -0.81
C ARG A 16 -5.40 -12.66 -1.07
N THR A 17 -4.23 -12.85 -0.47
CA THR A 17 -3.06 -11.99 -0.64
C THR A 17 -2.49 -12.12 -2.06
N LYS A 18 -2.41 -13.34 -2.59
CA LYS A 18 -1.95 -13.61 -3.97
C LYS A 18 -2.90 -13.00 -5.02
N TRP A 19 -4.22 -13.15 -4.82
CA TRP A 19 -5.22 -12.59 -5.72
C TRP A 19 -5.30 -11.07 -5.66
N ARG A 20 -5.20 -10.48 -4.47
CA ARG A 20 -5.29 -9.02 -4.30
C ARG A 20 -3.97 -8.30 -4.49
N GLY A 21 -2.85 -9.00 -4.35
CA GLY A 21 -1.47 -8.57 -4.62
C GLY A 21 -1.08 -8.70 -6.09
N ASN A 22 -2.05 -8.56 -7.01
CA ASN A 22 -1.82 -8.68 -8.43
C ASN A 22 -1.47 -7.33 -9.08
N LEU A 23 -0.85 -7.41 -10.25
CA LEU A 23 -0.40 -6.26 -11.03
C LEU A 23 -1.50 -5.25 -11.38
N PRO A 24 -2.70 -5.67 -11.83
CA PRO A 24 -3.74 -4.73 -12.18
C PRO A 24 -4.20 -3.85 -11.02
N HIS A 25 -4.33 -4.42 -9.81
CA HIS A 25 -4.70 -3.64 -8.63
C HIS A 25 -3.59 -2.68 -8.21
N PHE A 26 -2.33 -3.10 -8.32
CA PHE A 26 -1.21 -2.21 -8.09
C PHE A 26 -1.20 -1.03 -9.06
N ARG A 27 -1.32 -1.27 -10.38
CA ARG A 27 -1.39 -0.20 -11.40
C ARG A 27 -2.53 0.78 -11.11
N ARG A 28 -3.71 0.28 -10.71
CA ARG A 28 -4.85 1.13 -10.32
C ARG A 28 -4.52 2.00 -9.11
N ALA A 29 -3.82 1.45 -8.11
CA ALA A 29 -3.38 2.20 -6.95
C ALA A 29 -2.33 3.27 -7.31
N VAL A 30 -1.36 2.95 -8.17
CA VAL A 30 -0.37 3.92 -8.67
C VAL A 30 -1.05 5.08 -9.41
N ARG A 31 -1.95 4.80 -10.37
CA ARG A 31 -2.71 5.85 -11.07
C ARG A 31 -3.50 6.72 -10.10
N LYS A 32 -4.11 6.11 -9.08
CA LYS A 32 -4.81 6.84 -8.03
C LYS A 32 -3.85 7.73 -7.23
N ALA A 33 -2.66 7.24 -6.89
CA ALA A 33 -1.63 8.02 -6.19
C ALA A 33 -1.16 9.21 -7.03
N GLU A 34 -0.84 9.00 -8.31
CA GLU A 34 -0.47 10.06 -9.25
C GLU A 34 -1.58 11.11 -9.40
N ARG A 35 -2.83 10.68 -9.52
CA ARG A 35 -3.99 11.61 -9.59
C ARG A 35 -4.15 12.43 -8.31
N LEU A 36 -3.90 11.84 -7.15
CA LEU A 36 -3.94 12.54 -5.85
C LEU A 36 -2.75 13.51 -5.71
N ALA A 37 -1.58 13.14 -6.22
CA ALA A 37 -0.39 13.97 -6.20
C ALA A 37 -0.48 15.14 -7.19
N SER A 38 -1.00 14.92 -8.40
CA SER A 38 -1.24 15.97 -9.39
C SER A 38 -2.33 16.95 -8.91
N GLY A 39 -3.39 16.39 -8.33
CA GLY A 39 -4.44 17.07 -7.54
C GLY A 39 -5.37 18.01 -8.31
N ASN A 40 -6.56 18.18 -7.72
CA ASN A 40 -7.49 19.32 -7.89
C ASN A 40 -7.88 19.78 -6.47
N GLY A 41 -7.89 21.09 -6.18
CA GLY A 41 -8.29 21.66 -4.88
C GLY A 41 -7.30 21.44 -3.71
N ASN A 42 -7.80 21.37 -2.46
CA ASN A 42 -7.05 21.35 -1.19
C ASN A 42 -6.03 20.19 -0.99
N GLN A 43 -5.91 19.27 -1.95
CA GLN A 43 -4.95 18.16 -1.94
C GLN A 43 -3.86 18.25 -3.01
N LYS A 44 -3.81 19.35 -3.78
CA LYS A 44 -2.79 19.59 -4.82
C LYS A 44 -1.36 19.39 -4.31
N GLY A 45 -0.55 18.66 -5.07
CA GLY A 45 0.90 18.53 -4.85
C GLY A 45 1.32 17.66 -3.66
N LYS A 46 0.43 16.87 -3.05
CA LYS A 46 0.79 16.07 -1.88
C LYS A 46 1.42 14.74 -2.28
N ARG A 47 2.66 14.54 -1.83
CA ARG A 47 3.37 13.25 -1.95
C ARG A 47 2.51 12.12 -1.39
N THR A 48 2.26 11.12 -2.23
CA THR A 48 1.39 9.98 -1.94
C THR A 48 2.20 8.70 -2.12
N TYR A 49 1.91 7.73 -1.27
CA TYR A 49 2.62 6.46 -1.21
C TYR A 49 1.64 5.31 -1.46
N VAL A 50 2.13 4.26 -2.11
CA VAL A 50 1.38 3.01 -2.31
C VAL A 50 1.97 1.93 -1.42
N TYR A 51 1.14 1.35 -0.56
CA TYR A 51 1.49 0.24 0.31
C TYR A 51 0.57 -0.95 0.05
N PHE A 52 1.01 -2.16 0.36
CA PHE A 52 0.13 -3.34 0.40
C PHE A 52 -0.16 -3.72 1.86
N ILE A 53 -1.30 -3.26 2.37
CA ILE A 53 -1.68 -3.39 3.80
C ILE A 53 -3.09 -3.96 3.91
N GLY A 54 -3.26 -4.97 4.78
CA GLY A 54 -4.55 -5.64 4.98
C GLY A 54 -5.03 -6.39 3.73
N GLY A 55 -4.09 -6.91 2.93
CA GLY A 55 -4.37 -7.63 1.69
C GLY A 55 -4.93 -6.76 0.57
N LYS A 56 -4.68 -5.44 0.57
CA LYS A 56 -5.08 -4.52 -0.51
C LYS A 56 -4.00 -3.47 -0.74
N TYR A 57 -3.87 -2.99 -1.97
CA TYR A 57 -3.09 -1.78 -2.24
C TYR A 57 -3.81 -0.56 -1.70
N ARG A 58 -3.11 0.23 -0.88
CA ARG A 58 -3.59 1.44 -0.21
C ARG A 58 -2.73 2.60 -0.68
N THR A 59 -3.38 3.63 -1.20
CA THR A 59 -2.78 4.94 -1.48
C THR A 59 -2.94 5.82 -0.25
N LEU A 60 -1.83 6.21 0.38
CA LEU A 60 -1.83 6.99 1.62
C LEU A 60 -0.88 8.17 1.48
N ASN A 61 -1.28 9.32 1.99
CA ASN A 61 -0.40 10.46 2.24
C ASN A 61 0.00 10.51 3.73
N ARG A 62 0.85 11.48 4.10
CA ARG A 62 1.28 11.66 5.51
C ARG A 62 0.13 11.90 6.48
N LYS A 63 -0.91 12.64 6.08
CA LYS A 63 -2.09 12.91 6.91
C LYS A 63 -2.92 11.65 7.10
N ASP A 64 -3.09 10.84 6.06
CA ASP A 64 -3.80 9.56 6.14
C ASP A 64 -3.08 8.60 7.08
N ILE A 65 -1.74 8.53 7.01
CA ILE A 65 -0.94 7.73 7.93
C ILE A 65 -1.15 8.22 9.37
N GLN A 66 -1.13 9.53 9.60
CA GLN A 66 -1.39 10.08 10.93
C GLN A 66 -2.81 9.78 11.43
N ALA A 67 -3.82 9.88 10.56
CA ALA A 67 -5.20 9.52 10.89
C ALA A 67 -5.33 8.03 11.26
N LEU A 68 -4.67 7.14 10.51
CA LEU A 68 -4.66 5.70 10.81
C LEU A 68 -3.94 5.37 12.13
N LYS A 69 -2.92 6.14 12.50
CA LYS A 69 -2.29 6.02 13.83
C LYS A 69 -3.24 6.46 14.94
N ASN A 70 -3.91 7.59 14.75
CA ASN A 70 -4.86 8.12 15.73
C ASN A 70 -6.06 7.17 15.91
N ALA A 71 -6.49 6.51 14.83
CA ALA A 71 -7.54 5.50 14.83
C ALA A 71 -7.09 4.12 15.37
N GLY A 72 -5.83 3.95 15.77
CA GLY A 72 -5.29 2.69 16.30
C GLY A 72 -5.08 1.58 15.26
N VAL A 73 -5.23 1.87 13.97
CA VAL A 73 -5.00 0.89 12.88
C VAL A 73 -3.51 0.64 12.65
N LEU A 74 -2.68 1.66 12.85
CA LEU A 74 -1.22 1.57 12.81
C LEU A 74 -0.63 1.80 14.20
N LYS A 75 0.48 1.12 14.51
CA LYS A 75 1.22 1.37 15.75
C LYS A 75 1.67 2.84 15.83
N ARG A 76 1.70 3.41 17.03
CA ARG A 76 2.07 4.82 17.26
C ARG A 76 3.45 5.20 16.74
N ASN A 77 4.38 4.25 16.67
CA ASN A 77 5.74 4.44 16.15
C ASN A 77 5.86 4.31 14.61
N MET A 78 4.79 3.93 13.91
CA MET A 78 4.79 3.81 12.44
C MET A 78 4.68 5.20 11.81
N ASN A 79 5.81 5.81 11.46
CA ASN A 79 5.87 7.03 10.66
C ASN A 79 6.20 6.70 9.18
N VAL A 80 6.23 7.72 8.31
CA VAL A 80 6.55 7.54 6.89
C VAL A 80 7.93 6.89 6.69
N ALA A 81 8.92 7.26 7.51
CA ALA A 81 10.26 6.68 7.45
C ALA A 81 10.26 5.18 7.79
N ALA A 82 9.54 4.78 8.85
CA ALA A 82 9.35 3.38 9.22
C ALA A 82 8.60 2.60 8.13
N MET A 83 7.62 3.23 7.49
CA MET A 83 6.84 2.63 6.39
C MET A 83 7.60 2.58 5.06
N SER A 84 8.70 3.32 4.89
CA SER A 84 9.47 3.37 3.64
C SER A 84 9.94 1.98 3.17
N LYS A 85 10.28 1.10 4.12
CA LYS A 85 10.74 -0.28 3.85
C LYS A 85 9.68 -1.16 3.18
N ILE A 86 8.40 -0.84 3.37
CA ILE A 86 7.26 -1.56 2.79
C ILE A 86 6.53 -0.73 1.72
N CYS A 87 7.11 0.41 1.34
CA CYS A 87 6.59 1.26 0.30
C CYS A 87 6.82 0.61 -1.07
N LEU A 88 5.76 0.47 -1.85
CA LEU A 88 5.81 -0.14 -3.17
C LEU A 88 5.94 0.90 -4.29
N TYR A 89 5.43 2.11 -4.05
CA TYR A 89 5.53 3.23 -4.98
C TYR A 89 5.43 4.55 -4.24
N ASP A 90 6.22 5.51 -4.66
CA ASP A 90 6.24 6.87 -4.13
C ASP A 90 6.12 7.87 -5.28
N THR A 91 5.12 8.74 -5.22
CA THR A 91 4.88 9.71 -6.30
C THR A 91 6.00 10.73 -6.46
N LEU A 92 6.87 10.95 -5.46
CA LEU A 92 8.00 11.87 -5.58
C LEU A 92 9.16 11.24 -6.34
N THR A 93 9.62 10.06 -5.91
CA THR A 93 10.78 9.39 -6.52
C THR A 93 10.40 8.57 -7.75
N LYS A 94 9.11 8.23 -7.88
CA LYS A 94 8.54 7.34 -8.89
C LYS A 94 9.21 5.95 -8.94
N VAL A 95 9.90 5.59 -7.86
CA VAL A 95 10.55 4.27 -7.72
C VAL A 95 9.48 3.23 -7.45
N ASN A 96 9.52 2.15 -8.23
CA ASN A 96 8.61 1.03 -8.11
C ASN A 96 9.33 -0.19 -7.54
N SER A 97 8.98 -0.54 -6.31
CA SER A 97 9.56 -1.67 -5.57
C SER A 97 8.68 -2.92 -5.64
N HIS A 98 7.64 -2.92 -6.49
CA HIS A 98 6.73 -4.05 -6.58
C HIS A 98 7.44 -5.28 -7.18
N PRO A 99 7.34 -6.49 -6.57
CA PRO A 99 8.12 -7.67 -6.97
C PRO A 99 7.94 -8.06 -8.45
N GLN A 100 6.72 -7.93 -8.97
CA GLN A 100 6.39 -8.23 -10.38
C GLN A 100 6.75 -7.10 -11.35
N PHE A 101 7.24 -5.96 -10.86
CA PHE A 101 7.44 -4.72 -11.63
C PHE A 101 8.88 -4.21 -11.61
N LYS A 102 9.83 -4.98 -11.06
CA LYS A 102 11.27 -4.64 -11.03
C LYS A 102 11.87 -4.36 -12.44
N LYS A 103 11.13 -4.64 -13.52
CA LYS A 103 11.54 -4.45 -14.92
C LYS A 103 10.50 -3.80 -15.85
N ALA A 104 9.30 -3.45 -15.39
CA ALA A 104 8.26 -2.94 -16.29
C ALA A 104 8.16 -1.40 -16.19
N LYS A 105 8.14 -0.70 -17.33
CA LYS A 105 7.85 0.74 -17.39
C LYS A 105 6.36 0.95 -17.06
N LEU A 106 6.06 1.81 -16.09
CA LEU A 106 4.71 2.20 -15.68
C LEU A 106 4.17 3.32 -16.57
#